data_AF-A0A1S1MQF5-F1
#
_entry.id   AF-A0A1S1MQF5-F1
#
_cell.length_a   1.000
_cell.length_b   1.000
_cell.length_c   1.000
_cell.angle_alpha   90.00
_cell.angle_beta   90.00
_cell.angle_gamma   90.00
#
_symmetry.space_group_name_H-M   'P 1'
#
loop_
_entity.id
_entity.type
_entity.pdbx_description
1 polymer ?
#
loop_
_entity_poly.entity_id
_entity_poly.type
_entity_poly.pdbx_seq_one_letter_code
_entity_poly.pdbx_strand_id
1 'polypeptide(L)'
;MNYISIDEFKKAWVFKHQDLPIDEADLNAIKPMTRERAAVLWSTMVSREKDHPDFFTKSEWPGNDETWSEQVNWEKPWEDGEQILPQEICDFLHWEDNTTVYFCLSRELVIETQFEIFKRYWQNFMFLADGSLLLGKKRDSVVQFLENGNAKLGLRAKG
;
A
#
# COMPACT_ATOMS: atom_id res chain seq x y z
N MET A 1 3.53 8.78 20.48
CA MET A 1 4.10 7.67 19.66
C MET A 1 3.43 7.74 18.29
N ASN A 2 4.17 7.58 17.18
CA ASN A 2 3.57 7.61 15.83
C ASN A 2 3.28 6.21 15.27
N TYR A 3 3.86 5.18 15.87
CA TYR A 3 3.79 3.80 15.43
C TYR A 3 3.44 2.91 16.63
N ILE A 4 2.84 1.76 16.34
CA ILE A 4 2.63 0.67 17.30
C ILE A 4 3.60 -0.47 16.98
N SER A 5 3.85 -1.37 17.94
CA SER A 5 4.60 -2.59 17.63
C SER A 5 3.85 -3.41 16.57
N ILE A 6 4.60 -4.15 15.74
CA ILE A 6 4.00 -5.13 14.83
C ILE A 6 3.18 -6.16 15.61
N ASP A 7 3.54 -6.48 16.86
CA ASP A 7 2.78 -7.40 17.71
C ASP A 7 1.39 -6.87 18.11
N GLU A 8 1.25 -5.56 18.20
CA GLU A 8 -0.01 -4.88 18.56
C GLU A 8 -0.90 -4.66 17.33
N PHE A 9 -0.36 -4.87 16.13
CA PHE A 9 -1.10 -4.70 14.89
C PHE A 9 -2.10 -5.84 14.69
N LYS A 10 -3.39 -5.52 14.58
CA LYS A 10 -4.47 -6.52 14.46
C LYS A 10 -4.29 -7.50 13.28
N LYS A 11 -3.60 -7.06 12.23
CA LYS A 11 -3.32 -7.84 11.01
C LYS A 11 -1.87 -8.36 10.97
N ALA A 12 -1.17 -8.41 12.11
CA ALA A 12 0.23 -8.85 12.20
C ALA A 12 0.49 -10.26 11.66
N TRP A 13 -0.53 -11.11 11.66
CA TRP A 13 -0.43 -12.49 11.17
C TRP A 13 0.07 -12.57 9.73
N VAL A 14 -0.20 -11.57 8.87
CA VAL A 14 0.29 -11.58 7.48
C VAL A 14 1.81 -11.46 7.40
N PHE A 15 2.43 -10.76 8.35
CA PHE A 15 3.89 -10.57 8.42
C PHE A 15 4.59 -11.64 9.26
N LYS A 16 3.82 -12.55 9.85
CA LYS A 16 4.30 -13.71 10.62
C LYS A 16 3.87 -15.03 9.99
N HIS A 17 3.49 -14.99 8.72
CA HIS A 17 3.06 -16.16 7.97
C HIS A 17 4.25 -17.11 7.79
N GLN A 18 4.10 -18.39 8.14
CA GLN A 18 5.21 -19.35 8.15
C GLN A 18 5.79 -19.58 6.74
N ASP A 19 4.93 -19.57 5.72
CA ASP A 19 5.36 -19.76 4.32
C ASP A 19 5.96 -18.52 3.68
N LEU A 20 5.84 -17.34 4.31
CA LEU A 20 6.38 -16.06 3.82
C LEU A 20 7.15 -15.36 4.94
N PRO A 21 8.30 -15.92 5.36
CA PRO A 21 9.07 -15.39 6.48
C PRO A 21 9.67 -14.02 6.15
N ILE A 22 9.71 -13.16 7.17
CA ILE A 22 10.34 -11.84 7.11
C ILE A 22 11.47 -11.81 8.13
N ASP A 23 12.66 -11.38 7.71
CA ASP A 23 13.79 -11.20 8.61
C ASP A 23 13.49 -10.15 9.69
N GLU A 24 14.03 -10.32 10.89
CA GLU A 24 13.73 -9.45 12.04
C GLU A 24 14.02 -7.97 11.77
N ALA A 25 15.11 -7.67 11.05
CA ALA A 25 15.47 -6.30 10.69
C ALA A 25 14.42 -5.66 9.76
N ASP A 26 13.94 -6.41 8.78
CA ASP A 26 12.93 -5.94 7.82
C ASP A 26 11.54 -5.85 8.48
N LEU A 27 11.21 -6.80 9.35
CA LEU A 27 9.97 -6.79 10.13
C LEU A 27 9.88 -5.53 11.02
N ASN A 28 10.98 -5.13 11.66
CA ASN A 28 11.07 -3.89 12.43
C ASN A 28 10.96 -2.62 11.59
N ALA A 29 11.21 -2.72 10.28
CA ALA A 29 11.05 -1.62 9.33
C ALA A 29 9.65 -1.57 8.70
N ILE A 30 8.79 -2.55 8.95
CA ILE A 30 7.35 -2.50 8.69
C ILE A 30 6.69 -1.85 9.91
N LYS A 31 6.23 -0.60 9.77
CA LYS A 31 5.82 0.25 10.89
C LYS A 31 4.33 0.60 10.79
N PRO A 32 3.43 -0.20 11.38
CA PRO A 32 2.03 0.18 11.52
C PRO A 32 1.91 1.47 12.33
N MET A 33 1.16 2.44 11.80
CA MET A 33 0.93 3.71 12.47
C MET A 33 -0.08 3.57 13.61
N THR A 34 -0.02 4.48 14.60
CA THR A 34 -1.16 4.67 15.49
C THR A 34 -2.35 5.21 14.70
N ARG A 35 -3.58 5.03 15.21
CA ARG A 35 -4.80 5.50 14.53
C ARG A 35 -4.78 7.00 14.27
N GLU A 36 -4.27 7.78 15.22
CA GLU A 36 -4.17 9.24 15.11
C GLU A 36 -3.21 9.64 13.99
N ARG A 37 -2.05 8.97 13.90
CA ARG A 37 -1.05 9.25 12.87
C ARG A 37 -1.55 8.83 11.48
N ALA A 38 -2.19 7.65 11.39
CA ALA A 38 -2.83 7.15 10.17
C ALA A 38 -3.91 8.13 9.68
N ALA A 39 -4.77 8.61 10.58
CA ALA A 39 -5.86 9.52 10.24
C ALA A 39 -5.34 10.86 9.68
N VAL A 40 -4.27 11.41 10.25
CA VAL A 40 -3.62 12.62 9.74
C VAL A 40 -3.04 12.37 8.34
N LEU A 41 -2.34 11.25 8.15
CA LEU A 41 -1.75 10.91 6.86
C LEU A 41 -2.82 10.70 5.78
N TRP A 42 -3.83 9.90 6.07
CA TRP A 42 -4.97 9.65 5.19
C TRP A 42 -5.68 10.95 4.80
N SER A 43 -5.99 11.81 5.77
CA SER A 43 -6.65 13.10 5.52
C SER A 43 -5.81 14.06 4.68
N THR A 44 -4.48 13.90 4.72
CA THR A 44 -3.55 14.74 3.96
C THR A 44 -3.35 14.21 2.54
N MET A 45 -3.28 12.89 2.38
CA MET A 45 -2.78 12.27 1.14
C MET A 45 -3.84 11.50 0.35
N VAL A 46 -4.94 11.11 0.98
CA VAL A 46 -5.97 10.24 0.41
C VAL A 46 -7.31 10.97 0.36
N SER A 47 -7.92 11.23 1.52
CA SER A 47 -9.25 11.81 1.62
C SER A 47 -9.54 12.40 2.99
N ARG A 48 -10.13 13.60 3.02
CA ARG A 48 -10.64 14.21 4.26
C ARG A 48 -12.03 13.71 4.64
N GLU A 49 -12.81 13.24 3.68
CA GLU A 49 -14.23 12.93 3.87
C GLU A 49 -14.48 11.44 4.08
N LYS A 50 -13.78 10.58 3.35
CA LYS A 50 -13.93 9.13 3.39
C LYS A 50 -12.87 8.51 4.28
N ASP A 51 -13.19 7.39 4.89
CA ASP A 51 -12.32 6.65 5.80
C ASP A 51 -11.94 5.26 5.28
N HIS A 52 -12.60 4.78 4.22
CA HIS A 52 -12.33 3.50 3.59
C HIS A 52 -12.30 3.62 2.06
N PRO A 53 -11.49 2.80 1.36
CA PRO A 53 -11.44 2.79 -0.10
C PRO A 53 -12.78 2.59 -0.81
N ASP A 54 -13.70 1.84 -0.20
CA ASP A 54 -15.02 1.51 -0.80
C ASP A 54 -15.95 2.72 -0.94
N PHE A 55 -15.66 3.82 -0.23
CA PHE A 55 -16.55 4.98 -0.16
C PHE A 55 -16.10 6.16 -1.00
N PHE A 56 -14.99 6.03 -1.73
CA PHE A 56 -14.50 7.11 -2.60
C PHE A 56 -15.52 7.46 -3.68
N THR A 57 -15.58 8.74 -3.98
CA THR A 57 -16.44 9.28 -5.04
C THR A 57 -15.60 9.99 -6.09
N LYS A 58 -16.21 10.31 -7.24
CA LYS A 58 -15.51 10.98 -8.35
C LYS A 58 -14.97 12.38 -8.01
N SER A 59 -15.42 12.99 -6.91
CA SER A 59 -14.89 14.27 -6.43
C SER A 59 -13.53 14.16 -5.74
N GLU A 60 -13.07 12.94 -5.46
CA GLU A 60 -11.80 12.65 -4.81
C GLU A 60 -10.89 11.91 -5.77
N TRP A 61 -9.58 12.17 -5.71
CA TRP A 61 -8.65 11.57 -6.66
C TRP A 61 -8.72 10.03 -6.73
N PRO A 62 -8.87 9.26 -5.63
CA PRO A 62 -8.90 7.80 -5.75
C PRO A 62 -10.16 7.29 -6.47
N GLY A 63 -11.27 8.03 -6.34
CA GLY A 63 -12.55 7.70 -6.99
C GLY A 63 -12.73 8.36 -8.37
N ASN A 64 -11.81 9.23 -8.79
CA ASN A 64 -11.80 9.81 -10.13
C ASN A 64 -11.10 8.86 -11.10
N ASP A 65 -11.82 8.46 -12.16
CA ASP A 65 -11.30 7.59 -13.23
C ASP A 65 -10.10 8.23 -13.95
N GLU A 66 -10.03 9.55 -14.04
CA GLU A 66 -8.93 10.28 -14.70
C GLU A 66 -7.58 10.15 -13.97
N THR A 67 -7.59 9.74 -12.70
CA THR A 67 -6.34 9.46 -11.95
C THR A 67 -5.67 8.20 -12.49
N TRP A 68 -6.44 7.24 -13.00
CA TRP A 68 -5.98 5.88 -13.30
C TRP A 68 -5.75 5.74 -14.81
N SER A 69 -4.54 5.31 -15.19
CA SER A 69 -4.15 5.18 -16.61
C SER A 69 -3.97 3.73 -17.04
N GLU A 70 -3.58 2.85 -16.13
CA GLU A 70 -3.20 1.47 -16.44
C GLU A 70 -3.75 0.49 -15.40
N GLN A 71 -3.89 -0.77 -15.79
CA GLN A 71 -4.30 -1.85 -14.91
C GLN A 71 -3.38 -3.06 -15.10
N VAL A 72 -2.92 -3.64 -14.00
CA VAL A 72 -2.01 -4.79 -13.96
C VAL A 72 -2.62 -5.88 -13.10
N ASN A 73 -2.53 -7.14 -13.52
CA ASN A 73 -2.95 -8.27 -12.70
C ASN A 73 -1.80 -8.65 -11.75
N TRP A 74 -1.95 -8.38 -10.44
CA TRP A 74 -0.94 -8.72 -9.43
C TRP A 74 -1.15 -10.12 -8.85
N GLU A 75 -2.37 -10.65 -8.90
CA GLU A 75 -2.71 -11.95 -8.34
C GLU A 75 -2.09 -13.07 -9.17
N LYS A 76 -2.05 -12.92 -10.50
CA LYS A 76 -1.52 -13.94 -11.40
C LYS A 76 -0.04 -14.27 -11.12
N PRO A 77 0.89 -13.31 -11.02
CA PRO A 77 2.27 -13.57 -10.58
C PRO A 77 2.36 -14.22 -9.20
N TRP A 78 1.47 -13.88 -8.26
CA TRP A 78 1.43 -14.55 -6.97
C TRP A 78 1.04 -16.03 -7.14
N GLU A 79 -0.05 -16.33 -7.85
CA GLU A 79 -0.49 -17.71 -8.10
C GLU A 79 0.59 -18.55 -8.81
N ASP A 80 1.37 -17.92 -9.69
CA ASP A 80 2.48 -18.56 -10.41
C ASP A 80 3.75 -18.74 -9.54
N GLY A 81 3.71 -18.28 -8.29
CA GLY A 81 4.80 -18.42 -7.32
C GLY A 81 5.93 -17.41 -7.52
N GLU A 82 5.71 -16.34 -8.28
CA GLU A 82 6.70 -15.28 -8.47
C GLU A 82 7.00 -14.58 -7.15
N GLN A 83 8.29 -14.39 -6.88
CA GLN A 83 8.77 -13.78 -5.64
C GLN A 83 8.91 -12.26 -5.75
N ILE A 84 8.86 -11.73 -6.97
CA ILE A 84 9.02 -10.31 -7.26
C ILE A 84 7.66 -9.65 -7.48
N LEU A 85 7.53 -8.40 -7.02
CA LEU A 85 6.37 -7.58 -7.37
C LEU A 85 6.31 -7.44 -8.91
N PRO A 86 5.11 -7.45 -9.55
CA PRO A 86 4.99 -7.27 -10.99
C PRO A 86 5.81 -6.07 -11.50
N GLN A 87 6.63 -6.30 -12.51
CA GLN A 87 7.60 -5.32 -12.98
C GLN A 87 6.90 -4.08 -13.55
N GLU A 88 5.72 -4.24 -14.14
CA GLU A 88 4.87 -3.16 -14.64
C GLU A 88 4.52 -2.15 -13.55
N ILE A 89 4.27 -2.63 -12.32
CA ILE A 89 4.04 -1.75 -11.17
C ILE A 89 5.31 -0.99 -10.82
N CYS A 90 6.46 -1.66 -10.81
CA CYS A 90 7.75 -1.03 -10.49
C CYS A 90 8.15 0.02 -11.53
N ASP A 91 7.98 -0.29 -12.81
CA ASP A 91 8.32 0.56 -13.95
C ASP A 91 7.45 1.81 -13.99
N PHE A 92 6.14 1.66 -13.73
CA PHE A 92 5.22 2.79 -13.65
C PHE A 92 5.53 3.70 -12.47
N LEU A 93 5.77 3.14 -11.28
CA LEU A 93 6.05 3.92 -10.08
C LEU A 93 7.37 4.70 -10.22
N HIS A 94 8.40 4.04 -10.78
CA HIS A 94 9.75 4.58 -10.96
C HIS A 94 10.34 5.16 -9.66
N TRP A 95 10.06 4.51 -8.53
CA TRP A 95 10.55 4.93 -7.22
C TRP A 95 11.91 4.30 -6.91
N GLU A 96 12.75 5.05 -6.22
CA GLU A 96 13.98 4.54 -5.62
C GLU A 96 13.67 3.60 -4.45
N ASP A 97 14.52 2.61 -4.22
CA ASP A 97 14.40 1.58 -3.17
C ASP A 97 14.22 2.16 -1.75
N ASN A 98 14.93 3.25 -1.46
CA ASN A 98 14.87 3.96 -0.17
C ASN A 98 13.63 4.87 -0.01
N THR A 99 12.74 4.92 -1.01
CA THR A 99 11.54 5.76 -0.95
C THR A 99 10.66 5.30 0.21
N THR A 100 10.33 6.21 1.14
CA THR A 100 9.31 5.92 2.16
C THR A 100 7.96 5.73 1.48
N VAL A 101 7.33 4.59 1.71
CA VAL A 101 6.02 4.25 1.16
C VAL A 101 4.99 4.06 2.27
N TYR A 102 3.74 4.30 1.91
CA TYR A 102 2.59 4.15 2.78
C TYR A 102 1.61 3.19 2.13
N PHE A 103 1.36 2.07 2.80
CA PHE A 103 0.31 1.13 2.44
C PHE A 103 -0.94 1.46 3.25
N CYS A 104 -1.90 2.09 2.61
CA CYS A 104 -3.10 2.66 3.22
C CYS A 104 -4.29 1.74 2.99
N LEU A 105 -4.72 1.03 4.04
CA LEU A 105 -5.91 0.19 4.01
C LEU A 105 -7.17 0.99 4.34
N SER A 106 -7.06 1.91 5.31
CA SER A 106 -8.15 2.80 5.73
C SER A 106 -7.56 4.00 6.49
N ARG A 107 -8.41 4.95 6.88
CA ARG A 107 -8.03 6.10 7.71
C ARG A 107 -7.39 5.70 9.04
N GLU A 108 -7.76 4.55 9.59
CA GLU A 108 -7.19 4.07 10.85
C GLU A 108 -6.00 3.11 10.67
N LEU A 109 -5.77 2.63 9.44
CA LEU A 109 -4.85 1.53 9.16
C LEU A 109 -3.91 1.92 8.01
N VAL A 110 -2.76 2.43 8.39
CA VAL A 110 -1.67 2.77 7.48
C VAL A 110 -0.38 2.12 7.99
N ILE A 111 0.35 1.50 7.07
CA ILE A 111 1.67 0.92 7.33
C ILE A 111 2.72 1.75 6.58
N GLU A 112 3.75 2.19 7.29
CA GLU A 112 4.92 2.84 6.70
C GLU A 112 6.06 1.84 6.55
N THR A 113 6.75 1.86 5.41
CA THR A 113 8.00 1.12 5.22
C THR A 113 8.85 1.77 4.10
N GLN A 114 9.94 1.13 3.70
CA GLN A 114 10.71 1.50 2.50
C GLN A 114 10.23 0.71 1.29
N PHE A 115 10.36 1.28 0.09
CA PHE A 115 9.88 0.63 -1.12
C PHE A 115 10.58 -0.70 -1.38
N GLU A 116 11.88 -0.82 -1.09
CA GLU A 116 12.62 -2.09 -1.18
C GLU A 116 12.00 -3.20 -0.33
N ILE A 117 11.53 -2.87 0.87
CA ILE A 117 10.93 -3.82 1.82
C ILE A 117 9.54 -4.20 1.32
N PHE A 118 8.75 -3.22 0.86
CA PHE A 118 7.47 -3.51 0.23
C PHE A 118 7.63 -4.45 -0.98
N LYS A 119 8.58 -4.19 -1.88
CA LYS A 119 8.84 -5.05 -3.04
C LYS A 119 9.25 -6.47 -2.64
N ARG A 120 10.12 -6.61 -1.65
CA ARG A 120 10.62 -7.92 -1.21
C ARG A 120 9.52 -8.78 -0.58
N TYR A 121 8.63 -8.16 0.20
CA TYR A 121 7.58 -8.86 0.95
C TYR A 121 6.17 -8.55 0.44
N TRP A 122 6.04 -8.23 -0.85
CA TRP A 122 4.80 -7.74 -1.43
C TRP A 122 3.64 -8.72 -1.23
N GLN A 123 3.90 -10.02 -1.31
CA GLN A 123 2.91 -11.08 -1.07
C GLN A 123 2.28 -10.98 0.33
N ASN A 124 3.07 -10.69 1.37
CA ASN A 124 2.55 -10.46 2.73
C ASN A 124 1.57 -9.27 2.76
N PHE A 125 1.86 -8.20 2.01
CA PHE A 125 0.95 -7.07 1.89
C PHE A 125 -0.30 -7.40 1.07
N MET A 126 -0.21 -8.29 0.09
CA MET A 126 -1.35 -8.62 -0.77
C MET A 126 -2.46 -9.42 -0.05
N PHE A 127 -2.18 -10.08 1.07
CA PHE A 127 -3.25 -10.55 1.98
C PHE A 127 -4.16 -9.43 2.50
N LEU A 128 -3.71 -8.18 2.39
CA LEU A 128 -4.39 -6.97 2.83
C LEU A 128 -4.77 -6.06 1.65
N ALA A 129 -4.70 -6.58 0.42
CA ALA A 129 -4.82 -5.80 -0.82
C ALA A 129 -6.17 -5.09 -1.00
N ASP A 130 -7.24 -5.60 -0.39
CA ASP A 130 -8.62 -5.18 -0.63
C ASP A 130 -8.82 -3.65 -0.61
N GLY A 131 -8.91 -3.06 -1.81
CA GLY A 131 -9.05 -1.61 -2.04
C GLY A 131 -7.84 -0.74 -1.66
N SER A 132 -6.78 -1.34 -1.12
CA SER A 132 -5.64 -0.65 -0.50
C SER A 132 -4.85 0.21 -1.47
N LEU A 133 -4.30 1.31 -0.96
CA LEU A 133 -3.50 2.26 -1.74
C LEU A 133 -2.03 2.20 -1.34
N LEU A 134 -1.13 2.19 -2.32
CA LEU A 134 0.30 2.38 -2.11
C LEU A 134 0.72 3.77 -2.59
N LEU A 135 1.28 4.56 -1.66
CA LEU A 135 1.68 5.94 -1.89
C LEU A 135 3.16 6.13 -1.58
N GLY A 136 3.91 6.75 -2.48
CA GLY A 136 5.29 7.16 -2.24
C GLY A 136 5.34 8.55 -1.60
N LYS A 137 6.17 8.73 -0.58
CA LYS A 137 6.40 10.04 0.05
C LYS A 137 6.99 11.00 -1.00
N LYS A 138 6.29 12.13 -1.24
CA LYS A 138 6.63 13.13 -2.27
C LYS A 138 6.63 12.56 -3.70
N ARG A 139 5.86 11.50 -3.95
CA ARG A 139 5.64 10.94 -5.28
C ARG A 139 4.18 11.14 -5.70
N ASP A 140 3.99 11.34 -7.01
CA ASP A 140 2.68 11.57 -7.62
C ASP A 140 2.10 10.29 -8.23
N SER A 141 2.96 9.36 -8.64
CA SER A 141 2.54 8.00 -8.98
C SER A 141 1.97 7.29 -7.76
N VAL A 142 0.96 6.45 -7.98
CA VAL A 142 0.21 5.71 -6.95
C VAL A 142 -0.30 4.40 -7.53
N VAL A 143 -0.62 3.45 -6.65
CA VAL A 143 -1.23 2.17 -6.99
C VAL A 143 -2.44 1.93 -6.10
N GLN A 144 -3.54 1.42 -6.65
CA GLN A 144 -4.64 0.83 -5.88
C GLN A 144 -4.73 -0.65 -6.17
N PHE A 145 -4.59 -1.49 -5.15
CA PHE A 145 -4.84 -2.93 -5.26
C PHE A 145 -6.33 -3.21 -5.01
N LEU A 146 -6.93 -4.07 -5.83
CA LEU A 146 -8.35 -4.40 -5.79
C LEU A 146 -8.55 -5.85 -5.40
N GLU A 147 -9.69 -6.17 -4.77
CA GLU A 147 -10.07 -7.54 -4.39
C GLU A 147 -10.14 -8.54 -5.56
N ASN A 148 -10.26 -8.05 -6.79
CA ASN A 148 -10.38 -8.88 -8.00
C ASN A 148 -9.03 -9.28 -8.61
N GLY A 149 -7.93 -9.16 -7.84
CA GLY A 149 -6.59 -9.53 -8.28
C GLY A 149 -5.89 -8.51 -9.20
N ASN A 150 -6.51 -7.35 -9.44
CA ASN A 150 -5.91 -6.28 -10.26
C ASN A 150 -5.45 -5.09 -9.44
N ALA A 151 -4.49 -4.35 -9.99
CA ALA A 151 -3.96 -3.10 -9.48
C ALA A 151 -4.20 -2.01 -10.52
N LYS A 152 -4.78 -0.88 -10.11
CA LYS A 152 -4.84 0.33 -10.94
C LYS A 152 -3.60 1.17 -10.68
N LEU A 153 -2.95 1.61 -11.75
CA LEU A 153 -1.80 2.50 -11.70
C LEU A 153 -2.25 3.89 -12.13
N GLY A 154 -1.80 4.91 -11.40
CA GLY A 154 -2.29 6.26 -11.62
C GLY A 154 -1.35 7.36 -11.17
N LEU A 155 -1.67 8.58 -11.60
CA LEU A 155 -1.01 9.81 -11.18
C LEU A 155 -2.03 10.68 -10.46
N ARG A 156 -1.84 10.92 -9.16
CA ARG A 156 -2.69 11.88 -8.45
C ARG A 156 -2.22 13.31 -8.75
N ALA A 157 -3.17 14.24 -8.86
CA ALA A 157 -2.84 15.65 -9.03
C ALA A 157 -2.03 16.16 -7.82
N LYS A 158 -1.00 16.98 -8.09
CA LYS A 158 -0.28 17.70 -7.04
C LYS A 158 -1.27 18.64 -6.34
N GLY A 159 -1.56 18.35 -5.07
CA GLY A 159 -2.30 19.26 -4.19
C GLY A 159 -1.48 20.48 -3.81
#